data_AF-I0WHJ0-F1
#
_entry.id   AF-I0WHJ0-F1
#
_cell.length_a   1.000
_cell.length_b   1.000
_cell.length_c   1.000
_cell.angle_alpha   90.00
_cell.angle_beta   90.00
_cell.angle_gamma   90.00
#
_symmetry.space_group_name_H-M   'P 1'
#
loop_
_entity.id
_entity.type
_entity.pdbx_description
1 polymer ?
#
loop_
_entity_poly.entity_id
_entity_poly.type
_entity_poly.pdbx_seq_one_letter_code
_entity_poly.pdbx_strand_id
1 'polypeptide(L)'
;MFHRGSTLTRDVHELDESMLVEPESRRPFWRTFLASTPGRLSVLAVVLVAAALTAGVVALAVTDARQREIDTLRTHSEPLADAAQSLYSSLSIADAAATTSFLFGGSEPVGVRERYNQAVGDAANTLVTASTGVSAADAEAVGLLSEISRRFAEYTSLIATARANDRSGNPVGLTYLGNASSMLQGTILPLAHRLCTEQWTLVATTQTRTTRLPVLAFAVTTSALLGLVLAQVYLARKSRRLINPGLVVAALLMAGLLVWSVAALMVSTAAAERARTAGTQPLSALVTARILAQQARADEMLGMLRRGSDSQSEVDFSRHSTVLSEILAQHRNTSRGGVADAPVADAATALDGWRDTHTVLQDRLGNGDYPGAGALAVGPGDDASTARFAALDDALRSAIDKLRDEEREASDDAYRATSLLPVGALVLGVLCGFAVGGGIWPRLNEYH
;
A
#
# COMPACT_ATOMS: atom_id res chain seq x y z
N MET A 1 -126.32 12.05 -28.94
CA MET A 1 -125.17 11.45 -29.63
C MET A 1 -123.92 12.16 -29.10
N PHE A 2 -123.31 11.66 -28.02
CA PHE A 2 -122.36 12.45 -27.20
C PHE A 2 -121.15 11.64 -26.67
N HIS A 3 -119.97 12.16 -27.02
CA HIS A 3 -118.71 12.37 -26.27
C HIS A 3 -118.30 11.59 -24.98
N ARG A 4 -117.08 11.00 -25.07
CA ARG A 4 -115.78 11.36 -24.41
C ARG A 4 -115.44 10.90 -22.96
N GLY A 5 -114.23 10.31 -22.83
CA GLY A 5 -113.34 10.28 -21.64
C GLY A 5 -112.76 8.89 -21.29
N SER A 6 -111.55 8.48 -21.71
CA SER A 6 -110.21 8.55 -21.03
C SER A 6 -110.15 7.78 -19.69
N THR A 7 -109.25 6.83 -19.39
CA THR A 7 -107.76 6.85 -19.36
C THR A 7 -107.14 5.46 -19.04
N LEU A 8 -105.88 5.24 -19.48
CA LEU A 8 -104.75 4.48 -18.88
C LEU A 8 -104.78 2.93 -18.71
N THR A 9 -103.83 2.25 -19.38
CA THR A 9 -102.81 1.31 -18.80
C THR A 9 -101.98 0.70 -19.96
N ARG A 10 -100.74 1.15 -20.18
CA ARG A 10 -99.45 0.58 -19.70
C ARG A 10 -98.82 -0.38 -20.74
N ASP A 11 -98.12 0.19 -21.73
CA ASP A 11 -97.30 -0.56 -22.69
C ASP A 11 -95.97 -0.98 -22.05
N VAL A 12 -95.65 -2.26 -22.20
CA VAL A 12 -94.36 -2.87 -21.86
C VAL A 12 -93.43 -2.63 -23.05
N HIS A 13 -92.38 -1.83 -22.85
CA HIS A 13 -91.30 -1.63 -23.81
C HIS A 13 -90.51 -2.94 -23.94
N GLU A 14 -90.55 -3.58 -25.11
CA GLU A 14 -89.57 -4.59 -25.49
C GLU A 14 -88.19 -3.92 -25.64
N LEU A 15 -87.18 -4.54 -25.05
CA LEU A 15 -85.80 -4.08 -25.07
C LEU A 15 -85.20 -4.36 -26.47
N ASP A 16 -84.73 -3.30 -27.13
CA ASP A 16 -84.02 -3.36 -28.39
C ASP A 16 -82.60 -3.92 -28.17
N GLU A 17 -82.38 -5.19 -28.54
CA GLU A 17 -81.09 -5.91 -28.42
C GLU A 17 -80.00 -5.37 -29.37
N SER A 18 -80.26 -4.34 -30.17
CA SER A 18 -79.30 -3.79 -31.13
C SER A 18 -78.25 -2.82 -30.56
N MET A 19 -78.28 -2.51 -29.26
CA MET A 19 -77.38 -1.53 -28.62
C MET A 19 -76.29 -2.10 -27.69
N LEU A 20 -75.98 -3.40 -27.75
CA LEU A 20 -74.81 -3.96 -27.06
C LEU A 20 -73.55 -3.85 -27.93
N VAL A 21 -73.00 -2.64 -28.03
CA VAL A 21 -71.60 -2.46 -28.45
C VAL A 21 -70.72 -2.75 -27.23
N GLU A 22 -70.12 -3.94 -27.18
CA GLU A 22 -69.07 -4.23 -26.22
C GLU A 22 -67.91 -3.22 -26.40
N PRO A 23 -67.41 -2.57 -25.34
CA PRO A 23 -66.20 -1.78 -25.44
C PRO A 23 -65.03 -2.73 -25.71
N GLU A 24 -64.50 -2.73 -26.94
CA GLU A 24 -63.21 -3.35 -27.21
C GLU A 24 -62.18 -2.78 -26.24
N SER A 25 -61.83 -3.57 -25.22
CA SER A 25 -60.71 -3.27 -24.35
C SER A 25 -59.45 -3.20 -25.21
N ARG A 26 -59.05 -1.97 -25.58
CA ARG A 26 -57.76 -1.71 -26.25
C ARG A 26 -56.66 -2.23 -25.33
N ARG A 27 -56.23 -3.47 -25.56
CA ARG A 27 -55.03 -4.03 -24.94
C ARG A 27 -53.90 -3.05 -25.23
N PRO A 28 -53.11 -2.63 -24.22
CA PRO A 28 -52.09 -1.61 -24.43
C PRO A 28 -51.16 -2.06 -25.56
N PHE A 29 -50.97 -1.20 -26.57
CA PHE A 29 -50.24 -1.48 -27.81
C PHE A 29 -48.85 -2.13 -27.57
N TRP A 30 -48.21 -1.80 -26.45
CA TRP A 30 -46.98 -2.42 -25.99
C TRP A 30 -47.09 -3.95 -25.80
N ARG A 31 -48.21 -4.47 -25.28
CA ARG A 31 -48.45 -5.92 -25.07
C ARG A 31 -48.63 -6.68 -26.38
N THR A 32 -49.29 -6.09 -27.38
CA THR A 32 -49.41 -6.68 -28.73
C THR A 32 -48.10 -6.61 -29.51
N PHE A 33 -47.34 -5.53 -29.34
CA PHE A 33 -45.98 -5.41 -29.89
C PHE A 33 -45.03 -6.45 -29.26
N LEU A 34 -45.06 -6.63 -27.92
CA LEU A 34 -44.31 -7.66 -27.17
C LEU A 34 -44.68 -9.12 -27.54
N ALA A 35 -45.89 -9.35 -28.06
CA ALA A 35 -46.33 -10.67 -28.51
C ALA A 35 -45.88 -11.00 -29.94
N SER A 36 -45.61 -9.98 -30.76
CA SER A 36 -45.20 -10.14 -32.16
C SER A 36 -43.72 -10.52 -32.31
N THR A 37 -43.40 -11.35 -33.31
CA THR A 37 -42.04 -11.82 -33.62
C THR A 37 -41.00 -10.69 -33.79
N PRO A 38 -41.33 -9.53 -34.40
CA PRO A 38 -40.44 -8.38 -34.50
C PRO A 38 -40.23 -7.67 -33.16
N GLY A 39 -41.29 -7.48 -32.37
CA GLY A 39 -41.22 -6.80 -31.07
C GLY A 39 -40.40 -7.54 -30.01
N ARG A 40 -40.39 -8.89 -30.05
CA ARG A 40 -39.50 -9.68 -29.19
C ARG A 40 -38.02 -9.51 -29.55
N LEU A 41 -37.68 -9.30 -30.82
CA LEU A 41 -36.30 -9.09 -31.26
C LEU A 41 -35.79 -7.69 -30.90
N SER A 42 -36.63 -6.65 -30.99
CA SER A 42 -36.26 -5.30 -30.57
C SER A 42 -36.13 -5.17 -29.05
N VAL A 43 -36.96 -5.85 -28.25
CA VAL A 43 -36.77 -5.90 -26.78
C VAL A 43 -35.48 -6.62 -26.41
N LEU A 44 -35.16 -7.75 -27.07
CA LEU A 44 -33.89 -8.45 -26.86
C LEU A 44 -32.67 -7.58 -27.20
N ALA A 45 -32.76 -6.80 -28.29
CA ALA A 45 -31.74 -5.85 -28.71
C ALA A 45 -31.49 -4.77 -27.65
N VAL A 46 -32.56 -4.15 -27.15
CA VAL A 46 -32.48 -3.11 -26.12
C VAL A 46 -31.90 -3.66 -24.82
N VAL A 47 -32.31 -4.86 -24.41
CA VAL A 47 -31.76 -5.53 -23.21
C VAL A 47 -30.27 -5.82 -23.37
N LEU A 48 -29.82 -6.28 -24.54
CA LEU A 48 -28.41 -6.55 -24.80
C LEU A 48 -27.55 -5.28 -24.85
N VAL A 49 -28.05 -4.20 -25.47
CA VAL A 49 -27.38 -2.90 -25.48
C VAL A 49 -27.28 -2.33 -24.05
N ALA A 50 -28.37 -2.41 -23.28
CA ALA A 50 -28.38 -1.98 -21.88
C ALA A 50 -27.43 -2.82 -21.01
N ALA A 51 -27.33 -4.13 -21.24
CA ALA A 51 -26.40 -5.01 -20.55
C ALA A 51 -24.93 -4.70 -20.90
N ALA A 52 -24.63 -4.39 -22.17
CA ALA A 52 -23.29 -4.00 -22.60
C ALA A 52 -22.86 -2.63 -22.04
N LEU A 53 -23.79 -1.66 -22.03
CA LEU A 53 -23.54 -0.34 -21.45
C LEU A 53 -23.35 -0.41 -19.92
N THR A 54 -24.18 -1.18 -19.22
CA THR A 54 -24.01 -1.37 -17.77
C THR A 54 -22.72 -2.08 -17.44
N ALA A 55 -22.31 -3.09 -18.23
CA ALA A 55 -20.99 -3.71 -18.09
C ALA A 55 -19.84 -2.72 -18.30
N GLY A 56 -19.93 -1.84 -19.31
CA GLY A 56 -18.95 -0.78 -19.55
C GLY A 56 -18.87 0.24 -18.42
N VAL A 57 -20.02 0.71 -17.91
CA VAL A 57 -20.09 1.65 -16.78
C VAL A 57 -19.54 1.03 -15.50
N VAL A 58 -19.87 -0.23 -15.22
CA VAL A 58 -19.37 -0.95 -14.06
C VAL A 58 -17.86 -1.18 -14.16
N ALA A 59 -17.34 -1.54 -15.34
CA ALA A 59 -15.89 -1.63 -15.58
C ALA A 59 -15.20 -0.27 -15.36
N LEU A 60 -15.79 0.82 -15.86
CA LEU A 60 -15.28 2.18 -15.65
C LEU A 60 -15.26 2.55 -14.17
N ALA A 61 -16.36 2.29 -13.45
CA ALA A 61 -16.49 2.59 -12.02
C ALA A 61 -15.51 1.77 -11.16
N VAL A 62 -15.26 0.51 -11.50
CA VAL A 62 -14.25 -0.32 -10.82
C VAL A 62 -12.85 0.21 -11.05
N THR A 63 -12.55 0.66 -12.28
CA THR A 63 -11.22 1.18 -12.64
C THR A 63 -10.96 2.55 -12.00
N ASP A 64 -11.97 3.43 -11.99
CA ASP A 64 -11.94 4.76 -11.38
C ASP A 64 -11.88 4.68 -9.84
N ALA A 65 -12.66 3.79 -9.20
CA ALA A 65 -12.56 3.53 -7.77
C ALA A 65 -11.15 3.06 -7.36
N ARG A 66 -10.53 2.20 -8.19
CA ARG A 66 -9.14 1.74 -8.00
C ARG A 66 -8.11 2.85 -8.18
N GLN A 67 -8.28 3.73 -9.17
CA GLN A 67 -7.38 4.88 -9.36
C GLN A 67 -7.43 5.84 -8.18
N ARG A 68 -8.62 6.10 -7.62
CA ARG A 68 -8.78 6.91 -6.42
C ARG A 68 -8.20 6.26 -5.17
N GLU A 69 -8.27 4.94 -5.05
CA GLU A 69 -7.66 4.17 -3.96
C GLU A 69 -6.12 4.24 -4.04
N ILE A 70 -5.55 4.14 -5.25
CA ILE A 70 -4.10 4.33 -5.47
C ILE A 70 -3.67 5.77 -5.17
N ASP A 71 -4.46 6.77 -5.58
CA ASP A 71 -4.15 8.18 -5.35
C ASP A 71 -4.29 8.57 -3.86
N THR A 72 -5.22 7.96 -3.12
CA THR A 72 -5.34 8.11 -1.67
C THR A 72 -4.20 7.43 -0.92
N LEU A 73 -3.77 6.24 -1.34
CA LEU A 73 -2.58 5.57 -0.79
C LEU A 73 -1.30 6.40 -1.00
N ARG A 74 -1.15 7.01 -2.18
CA ARG A 74 -0.04 7.90 -2.56
C ARG A 74 -0.04 9.22 -1.77
N THR A 75 -1.22 9.75 -1.44
CA THR A 75 -1.33 11.05 -0.76
C THR A 75 -1.35 10.95 0.77
N HIS A 76 -1.73 9.81 1.35
CA HIS A 76 -1.95 9.69 2.80
C HIS A 76 -1.12 8.60 3.51
N SER A 77 -0.83 7.46 2.86
CA SER A 77 -0.24 6.30 3.55
C SER A 77 1.28 6.16 3.32
N GLU A 78 1.76 6.43 2.10
CA GLU A 78 3.19 6.42 1.76
C GLU A 78 4.03 7.44 2.56
N PRO A 79 3.58 8.71 2.76
CA PRO A 79 4.36 9.70 3.49
C PRO A 79 4.53 9.37 4.97
N LEU A 80 3.56 8.68 5.58
CA LEU A 80 3.58 8.38 7.01
C LEU A 80 4.51 7.22 7.36
N ALA A 81 4.55 6.20 6.51
CA ALA A 81 5.48 5.08 6.65
C ALA A 81 6.93 5.55 6.42
N ASP A 82 7.14 6.39 5.41
CA ASP A 82 8.46 7.00 5.15
C ASP A 82 8.88 7.94 6.30
N ALA A 83 7.93 8.71 6.85
CA ALA A 83 8.19 9.54 8.02
C ALA A 83 8.53 8.68 9.25
N ALA A 84 7.78 7.62 9.57
CA ALA A 84 8.09 6.79 10.73
C ALA A 84 9.49 6.15 10.64
N GLN A 85 9.89 5.70 9.45
CA GLN A 85 11.21 5.12 9.20
C GLN A 85 12.33 6.16 9.23
N SER A 86 12.10 7.34 8.63
CA SER A 86 13.02 8.47 8.67
C SER A 86 13.22 8.98 10.10
N LEU A 87 12.15 8.99 10.91
CA LEU A 87 12.19 9.33 12.32
C LEU A 87 13.07 8.34 13.09
N TYR A 88 12.85 7.03 12.88
CA TYR A 88 13.69 6.00 13.50
C TYR A 88 15.17 6.21 13.16
N SER A 89 15.48 6.31 11.87
CA SER A 89 16.85 6.44 11.40
C SER A 89 17.53 7.69 11.96
N SER A 90 16.83 8.83 11.97
CA SER A 90 17.35 10.09 12.48
C SER A 90 17.60 10.03 13.98
N LEU A 91 16.66 9.47 14.75
CA LEU A 91 16.82 9.27 16.20
C LEU A 91 18.03 8.40 16.54
N SER A 92 18.24 7.33 15.78
CA SER A 92 19.35 6.43 16.02
C SER A 92 20.71 7.02 15.61
N ILE A 93 20.76 7.79 14.51
CA ILE A 93 21.96 8.58 14.15
C ILE A 93 22.28 9.60 15.25
N ALA A 94 21.26 10.26 15.82
CA ALA A 94 21.45 11.19 16.93
C ALA A 94 22.05 10.48 18.16
N ASP A 95 21.57 9.30 18.53
CA ASP A 95 22.11 8.55 19.68
C ASP A 95 23.55 8.11 19.48
N ALA A 96 23.87 7.60 18.29
CA ALA A 96 25.22 7.17 17.95
C ALA A 96 26.19 8.37 17.95
N ALA A 97 25.78 9.51 17.40
CA ALA A 97 26.59 10.73 17.40
C ALA A 97 26.78 11.27 18.83
N ALA A 98 25.72 11.30 19.64
CA ALA A 98 25.80 11.72 21.04
C ALA A 98 26.75 10.84 21.84
N THR A 99 26.61 9.51 21.75
CA THR A 99 27.47 8.57 22.49
C THR A 99 28.93 8.65 22.02
N THR A 100 29.16 8.82 20.72
CA THR A 100 30.50 9.00 20.16
C THR A 100 31.19 10.27 20.66
N SER A 101 30.45 11.35 20.90
CA SER A 101 31.04 12.60 21.41
C SER A 101 31.75 12.43 22.76
N PHE A 102 31.27 11.53 23.61
CA PHE A 102 31.81 11.32 24.97
C PHE A 102 33.12 10.55 24.99
N LEU A 103 33.51 9.88 23.89
CA LEU A 103 34.84 9.27 23.79
C LEU A 103 35.96 10.31 23.69
N PHE A 104 35.65 11.56 23.32
CA PHE A 104 36.63 12.63 23.17
C PHE A 104 36.81 13.49 24.43
N GLY A 105 36.16 13.12 25.55
CA GLY A 105 36.37 13.72 26.87
C GLY A 105 36.21 15.25 26.91
N GLY A 106 34.99 15.76 26.72
CA GLY A 106 34.67 17.20 26.78
C GLY A 106 35.03 18.00 25.53
N SER A 107 35.99 17.54 24.71
CA SER A 107 36.38 18.15 23.43
C SER A 107 35.71 17.49 22.23
N GLU A 108 34.40 17.69 22.11
CA GLU A 108 33.60 17.14 21.00
C GLU A 108 34.03 17.71 19.63
N PRO A 109 34.41 16.86 18.65
CA PRO A 109 34.70 17.30 17.28
C PRO A 109 33.48 17.95 16.60
N VAL A 110 33.72 19.02 15.84
CA VAL A 110 32.65 19.78 15.14
C VAL A 110 31.79 18.88 14.25
N GLY A 111 32.41 17.92 13.53
CA GLY A 111 31.67 17.00 12.66
C GLY A 111 30.71 16.07 13.39
N VAL A 112 31.06 15.62 14.61
CA VAL A 112 30.17 14.76 15.43
C VAL A 112 29.00 15.58 15.96
N ARG A 113 29.27 16.82 16.39
CA ARG A 113 28.23 17.74 16.85
C ARG A 113 27.24 18.09 15.75
N GLU A 114 27.74 18.40 14.55
CA GLU A 114 26.89 18.76 13.41
C GLU A 114 26.00 17.59 12.99
N ARG A 115 26.55 16.38 12.96
CA ARG A 115 25.79 15.15 12.67
C ARG A 115 24.66 14.92 13.69
N TYR A 116 24.91 15.17 14.98
CA TYR A 116 23.86 15.11 15.99
C TYR A 116 22.77 16.15 15.75
N ASN A 117 23.15 17.42 15.53
CA ASN A 117 22.21 18.51 15.34
C ASN A 117 21.33 18.31 14.11
N GLN A 118 21.94 17.86 13.01
CA GLN A 118 21.24 17.53 11.79
C GLN A 118 20.23 16.40 12.03
N ALA A 119 20.65 15.31 12.67
CA ALA A 119 19.76 14.19 12.96
C ALA A 119 18.59 14.55 13.89
N VAL A 120 18.81 15.43 14.88
CA VAL A 120 17.74 15.97 15.73
C VAL A 120 16.77 16.85 14.91
N GLY A 121 17.28 17.67 14.01
CA GLY A 121 16.48 18.49 13.10
C GLY A 121 15.63 17.65 12.13
N ASP A 122 16.24 16.63 11.53
CA ASP A 122 15.57 15.69 10.63
C ASP A 122 14.47 14.92 11.35
N ALA A 123 14.74 14.42 12.57
CA ALA A 123 13.73 13.78 13.42
C ALA A 123 12.56 14.72 13.76
N ALA A 124 12.84 15.98 14.11
CA ALA A 124 11.82 16.97 14.42
C ALA A 124 10.93 17.32 13.21
N ASN A 125 11.54 17.54 12.04
CA ASN A 125 10.80 17.76 10.79
C ASN A 125 9.92 16.56 10.47
N THR A 126 10.45 15.35 10.63
CA THR A 126 9.71 14.13 10.35
C THR A 126 8.51 13.95 11.28
N LEU A 127 8.64 14.29 12.58
CA LEU A 127 7.53 14.32 13.53
C LEU A 127 6.43 15.30 13.10
N VAL A 128 6.80 16.48 12.60
CA VAL A 128 5.85 17.47 12.08
C VAL A 128 5.14 16.93 10.84
N THR A 129 5.87 16.37 9.87
CA THR A 129 5.28 15.76 8.67
C THR A 129 4.32 14.63 9.04
N ALA A 130 4.71 13.73 9.95
CA ALA A 130 3.84 12.68 10.45
C ALA A 130 2.57 13.25 11.11
N SER A 131 2.68 14.34 11.88
CA SER A 131 1.52 14.98 12.52
C SER A 131 0.50 15.53 11.52
N THR A 132 0.96 15.98 10.35
CA THR A 132 0.08 16.50 9.29
C THR A 132 -0.60 15.39 8.48
N GLY A 133 -0.03 14.18 8.46
CA GLY A 133 -0.59 13.04 7.74
C GLY A 133 -1.55 12.17 8.57
N VAL A 134 -1.56 12.29 9.90
CA VAL A 134 -2.50 11.56 10.76
C VAL A 134 -3.88 12.25 10.75
N SER A 135 -4.93 11.47 10.50
CA SER A 135 -6.31 11.97 10.63
C SER A 135 -6.61 12.32 12.09
N ALA A 136 -7.21 13.49 12.32
CA ALA A 136 -7.64 13.91 13.66
C ALA A 136 -8.65 12.96 14.32
N ALA A 137 -9.27 12.05 13.56
CA ALA A 137 -10.16 11.01 14.08
C ALA A 137 -9.41 9.79 14.66
N ASP A 138 -8.11 9.64 14.38
CA ASP A 138 -7.27 8.54 14.85
C ASP A 138 -6.61 8.92 16.19
N ALA A 139 -7.38 8.75 17.27
CA ALA A 139 -6.94 9.13 18.62
C ALA A 139 -5.71 8.35 19.11
N GLU A 140 -5.50 7.13 18.62
CA GLU A 140 -4.36 6.29 18.98
C GLU A 140 -3.07 6.79 18.32
N ALA A 141 -3.09 7.03 17.00
CA ALA A 141 -1.95 7.59 16.28
C ALA A 141 -1.55 8.97 16.79
N VAL A 142 -2.53 9.84 17.10
CA VAL A 142 -2.28 11.15 17.72
C VAL A 142 -1.66 10.99 19.11
N GLY A 143 -2.13 10.03 19.90
CA GLY A 143 -1.58 9.70 21.23
C GLY A 143 -0.13 9.24 21.17
N LEU A 144 0.19 8.32 20.25
CA LEU A 144 1.56 7.84 20.02
C LEU A 144 2.49 8.97 19.62
N LEU A 145 2.08 9.81 18.66
CA LEU A 145 2.91 10.91 18.18
C LEU A 145 3.17 11.97 19.26
N SER A 146 2.17 12.26 20.09
CA SER A 146 2.30 13.15 21.26
C SER A 146 3.29 12.60 22.28
N GLU A 147 3.21 11.30 22.60
CA GLU A 147 4.14 10.66 23.54
C GLU A 147 5.57 10.61 22.97
N ILE A 148 5.75 10.29 21.68
CA ILE A 148 7.06 10.34 21.02
C ILE A 148 7.63 11.75 21.09
N SER A 149 6.84 12.78 20.77
CA SER A 149 7.29 14.19 20.82
C SER A 149 7.72 14.59 22.23
N ARG A 150 6.94 14.20 23.25
CA ARG A 150 7.24 14.46 24.66
C ARG A 150 8.56 13.80 25.09
N ARG A 151 8.72 12.51 24.76
CA ARG A 151 9.93 11.74 25.10
C ARG A 151 11.16 12.22 24.32
N PHE A 152 10.98 12.67 23.09
CA PHE A 152 12.05 13.24 22.29
C PHE A 152 12.58 14.56 22.87
N ALA A 153 11.70 15.41 23.40
CA ALA A 153 12.09 16.61 24.14
C ALA A 153 12.86 16.25 25.44
N GLU A 154 12.42 15.22 26.16
CA GLU A 154 13.11 14.70 27.35
C GLU A 154 14.52 14.17 26.98
N TYR A 155 14.64 13.44 25.87
CA TYR A 155 15.91 12.91 25.35
C TYR A 155 16.91 14.02 25.04
N THR A 156 16.50 15.03 24.26
CA THR A 156 17.39 16.14 23.87
C THR A 156 17.84 16.95 25.09
N SER A 157 16.97 17.11 26.09
CA SER A 157 17.31 17.75 27.38
C SER A 157 18.35 16.95 28.18
N LEU A 158 18.20 15.61 28.27
CA LEU A 158 19.18 14.76 28.94
C LEU A 158 20.54 14.79 28.23
N ILE A 159 20.57 14.74 26.89
CA ILE A 159 21.82 14.85 26.12
C ILE A 159 22.49 16.21 26.33
N ALA A 160 21.72 17.31 26.34
CA ALA A 160 22.26 18.64 26.61
C ALA A 160 22.87 18.72 28.02
N THR A 161 22.19 18.14 29.02
CA THR A 161 22.68 18.05 30.41
C THR A 161 23.94 17.19 30.50
N ALA A 162 23.96 16.07 29.79
CA ALA A 162 25.10 15.17 29.71
C ALA A 162 26.33 15.92 29.15
N ARG A 163 26.18 16.58 28.00
CA ARG A 163 27.25 17.35 27.33
C ARG A 163 27.75 18.54 28.14
N ALA A 164 26.88 19.20 28.90
CA ALA A 164 27.29 20.28 29.80
C ALA A 164 28.19 19.77 30.92
N ASN A 165 27.86 18.60 31.48
CA ASN A 165 28.67 17.93 32.50
C ASN A 165 29.98 17.39 31.92
N ASP A 166 29.95 16.79 30.74
CA ASP A 166 31.14 16.28 30.05
C ASP A 166 32.17 17.40 29.77
N ARG A 167 31.71 18.55 29.25
CA ARG A 167 32.55 19.75 29.08
C ARG A 167 33.14 20.30 30.38
N SER A 168 32.48 20.04 31.50
CA SER A 168 32.95 20.46 32.83
C SER A 168 33.83 19.41 33.52
N GLY A 169 34.08 18.27 32.87
CA GLY A 169 34.82 17.14 33.44
C GLY A 169 34.06 16.37 34.53
N ASN A 170 32.74 16.56 34.64
CA ASN A 170 31.93 15.90 35.65
C ASN A 170 31.52 14.48 35.20
N PRO A 171 31.86 13.42 35.94
CA PRO A 171 31.59 12.04 35.53
C PRO A 171 30.09 11.71 35.46
N VAL A 172 29.24 12.51 36.11
CA VAL A 172 27.77 12.36 36.05
C VAL A 172 27.22 12.53 34.63
N GLY A 173 27.97 13.19 33.72
CA GLY A 173 27.59 13.30 32.31
C GLY A 173 27.33 11.94 31.66
N LEU A 174 28.12 10.92 32.02
CA LEU A 174 27.96 9.57 31.50
C LEU A 174 26.64 8.91 31.95
N THR A 175 26.20 9.20 33.17
CA THR A 175 24.91 8.72 33.69
C THR A 175 23.75 9.33 32.93
N TYR A 176 23.79 10.64 32.68
CA TYR A 176 22.75 11.31 31.88
C TYR A 176 22.70 10.81 30.43
N LEU A 177 23.87 10.57 29.81
CA LEU A 177 23.96 9.96 28.48
C LEU A 177 23.33 8.56 28.47
N GLY A 178 23.72 7.70 29.41
CA GLY A 178 23.18 6.33 29.52
C GLY A 178 21.66 6.32 29.72
N ASN A 179 21.12 7.23 30.55
CA ASN A 179 19.68 7.37 30.74
C ASN A 179 18.97 7.84 29.47
N ALA A 180 19.56 8.80 28.73
CA ALA A 180 19.01 9.27 27.46
C ALA A 180 18.95 8.16 26.42
N SER A 181 20.06 7.43 26.23
CA SER A 181 20.15 6.33 25.26
C SER A 181 19.21 5.18 25.64
N SER A 182 19.14 4.80 26.93
CA SER A 182 18.20 3.80 27.41
C SER A 182 16.73 4.20 27.17
N MET A 183 16.38 5.47 27.37
CA MET A 183 15.02 5.96 27.07
C MET A 183 14.72 5.95 25.58
N LEU A 184 15.68 6.35 24.74
CA LEU A 184 15.52 6.33 23.30
C LEU A 184 15.28 4.89 22.81
N GLN A 185 16.13 3.96 23.22
CA GLN A 185 16.07 2.56 22.78
C GLN A 185 14.91 1.78 23.39
N GLY A 186 14.62 1.98 24.68
CA GLY A 186 13.59 1.24 25.41
C GLY A 186 12.18 1.82 25.27
N THR A 187 12.04 3.09 24.87
CA THR A 187 10.73 3.77 24.80
C THR A 187 10.47 4.39 23.44
N ILE A 188 11.31 5.32 22.98
CA ILE A 188 11.01 6.14 21.80
C ILE A 188 11.01 5.30 20.52
N LEU A 189 12.04 4.48 20.32
CA LEU A 189 12.19 3.63 19.13
C LEU A 189 11.07 2.56 19.04
N PRO A 190 10.68 1.87 20.12
CA PRO A 190 9.51 0.98 20.12
C PRO A 190 8.19 1.71 19.82
N LEU A 191 7.99 2.92 20.33
CA LEU A 191 6.79 3.72 20.02
C LEU A 191 6.74 4.12 18.53
N ALA A 192 7.88 4.54 17.96
CA ALA A 192 7.99 4.82 16.53
C ALA A 192 7.73 3.57 15.68
N HIS A 193 8.21 2.40 16.13
CA HIS A 193 7.94 1.12 15.48
C HIS A 193 6.45 0.72 15.57
N ARG A 194 5.80 0.91 16.72
CA ARG A 194 4.35 0.65 16.87
C ARG A 194 3.52 1.52 15.94
N LEU A 195 3.82 2.82 15.89
CA LEU A 195 3.21 3.77 14.97
C LEU A 195 3.36 3.31 13.51
N CYS A 196 4.50 2.69 13.17
CA CYS A 196 4.71 2.07 11.86
C CYS A 196 3.78 0.86 11.67
N THR A 197 3.84 -0.14 12.56
CA THR A 197 3.10 -1.42 12.41
C THR A 197 1.58 -1.28 12.40
N GLU A 198 1.01 -0.38 13.20
CA GLU A 198 -0.45 -0.17 13.23
C GLU A 198 -0.96 0.42 11.92
N GLN A 199 -0.20 1.34 11.32
CA GLN A 199 -0.58 1.96 10.04
C GLN A 199 -0.50 0.95 8.87
N TRP A 200 0.50 0.05 8.88
CA TRP A 200 0.54 -1.07 7.91
C TRP A 200 -0.71 -1.97 8.00
N THR A 201 -1.26 -2.19 9.20
CA THR A 201 -2.48 -3.00 9.37
C THR A 201 -3.77 -2.26 8.97
N LEU A 202 -3.82 -0.94 9.11
CA LEU A 202 -4.95 -0.11 8.67
C LEU A 202 -5.03 -0.03 7.13
N VAL A 203 -3.89 0.04 6.45
CA VAL A 203 -3.81 -0.06 4.97
C VAL A 203 -4.29 -1.45 4.49
N ALA A 204 -3.90 -2.53 5.18
CA ALA A 204 -4.32 -3.89 4.83
C ALA A 204 -5.81 -4.19 5.12
N THR A 205 -6.41 -3.57 6.13
CA THR A 205 -7.82 -3.83 6.52
C THR A 205 -8.82 -2.98 5.74
N THR A 206 -8.45 -1.78 5.30
CA THR A 206 -9.26 -0.94 4.40
C THR A 206 -9.49 -1.63 3.03
N GLN A 207 -8.59 -2.54 2.64
CA GLN A 207 -8.69 -3.41 1.46
C GLN A 207 -9.94 -4.34 1.45
N THR A 208 -10.54 -4.64 2.60
CA THR A 208 -11.63 -5.63 2.70
C THR A 208 -13.01 -5.08 2.34
N ARG A 209 -13.21 -3.75 2.36
CA ARG A 209 -14.49 -3.14 1.94
C ARG A 209 -14.59 -2.99 0.42
N THR A 210 -13.46 -2.82 -0.28
CA THR A 210 -13.41 -2.61 -1.74
C THR A 210 -13.41 -3.92 -2.55
N THR A 211 -13.20 -5.08 -1.90
CA THR A 211 -13.15 -6.40 -2.56
C THR A 211 -14.49 -6.91 -3.11
N ARG A 212 -15.62 -6.27 -2.77
CA ARG A 212 -16.96 -6.63 -3.30
C ARG A 212 -17.26 -6.04 -4.68
N LEU A 213 -16.60 -4.96 -5.06
CA LEU A 213 -16.76 -4.30 -6.36
C LEU A 213 -16.26 -5.14 -7.56
N PRO A 214 -15.08 -5.81 -7.50
CA PRO A 214 -14.62 -6.62 -8.63
C PRO A 214 -15.50 -7.86 -8.88
N VAL A 215 -16.00 -8.53 -7.84
CA VAL A 215 -16.85 -9.73 -8.01
C VAL A 215 -18.15 -9.39 -8.75
N LEU A 216 -18.76 -8.26 -8.42
CA LEU A 216 -20.01 -7.82 -9.05
C LEU A 216 -19.77 -7.43 -10.51
N ALA A 217 -18.64 -6.79 -10.82
CA ALA A 217 -18.26 -6.46 -12.19
C ALA A 217 -18.01 -7.70 -13.06
N PHE A 218 -17.29 -8.71 -12.54
CA PHE A 218 -17.10 -9.99 -13.22
C PHE A 218 -18.42 -10.74 -13.41
N ALA A 219 -19.30 -10.72 -12.42
CA ALA A 219 -20.63 -11.35 -12.52
C ALA A 219 -21.46 -10.70 -13.63
N VAL A 220 -21.48 -9.36 -13.71
CA VAL A 220 -22.24 -8.61 -14.72
C VAL A 220 -21.69 -8.83 -16.14
N THR A 221 -20.37 -8.73 -16.33
CA THR A 221 -19.74 -8.97 -17.66
C THR A 221 -19.93 -10.40 -18.13
N THR A 222 -19.76 -11.39 -17.24
CA THR A 222 -19.98 -12.80 -17.57
C THR A 222 -21.44 -13.06 -17.92
N SER A 223 -22.38 -12.48 -17.17
CA SER A 223 -23.82 -12.61 -17.44
C SER A 223 -24.21 -12.01 -18.79
N ALA A 224 -23.67 -10.85 -19.14
CA ALA A 224 -23.92 -10.20 -20.41
C ALA A 224 -23.33 -10.99 -21.59
N LEU A 225 -22.16 -11.63 -21.42
CA LEU A 225 -21.55 -12.50 -22.43
C LEU A 225 -22.44 -13.74 -22.65
N LEU A 226 -22.90 -14.36 -21.56
CA LEU A 226 -23.83 -15.50 -21.61
C LEU A 226 -25.12 -15.13 -22.36
N GLY A 227 -25.64 -13.92 -22.11
CA GLY A 227 -26.82 -13.38 -22.80
C GLY A 227 -26.62 -13.24 -24.31
N LEU A 228 -25.46 -12.75 -24.76
CA LEU A 228 -25.12 -12.66 -26.19
C LEU A 228 -25.04 -14.03 -26.86
N VAL A 229 -24.42 -15.01 -26.20
CA VAL A 229 -24.32 -16.39 -26.72
C VAL A 229 -25.70 -17.04 -26.80
N LEU A 230 -26.53 -16.91 -25.76
CA LEU A 230 -27.89 -17.44 -25.75
C LEU A 230 -28.77 -16.79 -26.84
N ALA A 231 -28.63 -15.48 -27.05
CA ALA A 231 -29.31 -14.76 -28.12
C ALA A 231 -28.89 -15.32 -29.50
N GLN A 232 -27.59 -15.55 -29.72
CA GLN A 232 -27.10 -16.12 -30.97
C GLN A 232 -27.62 -17.54 -31.22
N VAL A 233 -27.66 -18.40 -30.19
CA VAL A 233 -28.23 -19.76 -30.28
C VAL A 233 -29.74 -19.72 -30.57
N TYR A 234 -30.48 -18.83 -29.93
CA TYR A 234 -31.92 -18.66 -30.16
C TYR A 234 -32.22 -18.23 -31.60
N LEU A 235 -31.48 -17.24 -32.11
CA LEU A 235 -31.64 -16.76 -33.48
C LEU A 235 -31.22 -17.81 -34.51
N ALA A 236 -30.14 -18.56 -34.27
CA ALA A 236 -29.69 -19.64 -35.17
C ALA A 236 -30.72 -20.78 -35.24
N ARG A 237 -31.28 -21.21 -34.11
CA ARG A 237 -32.32 -22.26 -34.07
C ARG A 237 -33.61 -21.83 -34.75
N LYS A 238 -34.01 -20.57 -34.60
CA LYS A 238 -35.28 -20.06 -35.16
C LYS A 238 -35.21 -19.70 -36.64
N SER A 239 -34.07 -19.18 -37.12
CA SER A 239 -33.96 -18.65 -38.48
C SER A 239 -33.27 -19.55 -39.50
N ARG A 240 -32.73 -20.73 -39.11
CA ARG A 240 -31.97 -21.67 -39.97
C ARG A 240 -30.77 -21.04 -40.74
N ARG A 241 -30.46 -19.75 -40.56
CA ARG A 241 -29.25 -19.09 -41.05
C ARG A 241 -28.16 -19.15 -39.98
N LEU A 242 -26.97 -19.60 -40.38
CA LEU A 242 -25.97 -20.12 -39.45
C LEU A 242 -25.36 -19.07 -38.51
N ILE A 243 -25.17 -17.80 -38.91
CA ILE A 243 -24.43 -16.81 -38.10
C ILE A 243 -24.93 -15.37 -38.38
N ASN A 244 -25.18 -14.56 -37.33
CA ASN A 244 -25.35 -13.10 -37.46
C ASN A 244 -24.00 -12.41 -37.19
N PRO A 245 -23.36 -11.76 -38.18
CA PRO A 245 -22.02 -11.20 -38.03
C PRO A 245 -21.95 -10.11 -36.94
N GLY A 246 -22.99 -9.31 -36.73
CA GLY A 246 -22.97 -8.26 -35.70
C GLY A 246 -22.97 -8.81 -34.26
N LEU A 247 -23.67 -9.92 -34.02
CA LEU A 247 -23.65 -10.61 -32.71
C LEU A 247 -22.31 -11.28 -32.45
N VAL A 248 -21.65 -11.81 -33.49
CA VAL A 248 -20.30 -12.37 -33.38
C VAL A 248 -19.27 -11.30 -33.03
N VAL A 249 -19.34 -10.14 -33.69
CA VAL A 249 -18.44 -9.01 -33.37
C VAL A 249 -18.67 -8.52 -31.93
N ALA A 250 -19.92 -8.40 -31.48
CA ALA A 250 -20.24 -8.03 -30.11
C ALA A 250 -19.74 -9.06 -29.08
N ALA A 251 -19.91 -10.36 -29.35
CA ALA A 251 -19.42 -11.43 -28.49
C ALA A 251 -17.88 -11.45 -28.41
N LEU A 252 -17.18 -11.20 -29.53
CA LEU A 252 -15.72 -11.10 -29.56
C LEU A 252 -15.21 -9.88 -28.79
N LEU A 253 -15.86 -8.72 -28.92
CA LEU A 253 -15.51 -7.51 -28.16
C LEU A 253 -15.71 -7.71 -26.65
N MET A 254 -16.82 -8.33 -26.24
CA MET A 254 -17.08 -8.66 -24.83
C MET A 254 -16.14 -9.74 -24.28
N ALA A 255 -15.81 -10.77 -25.07
CA ALA A 255 -14.81 -11.76 -24.68
C ALA A 255 -13.43 -11.10 -24.53
N GLY A 256 -13.06 -10.21 -25.44
CA GLY A 256 -11.84 -9.41 -25.35
C GLY A 256 -11.81 -8.56 -24.08
N LEU A 257 -12.91 -7.87 -23.75
CA LEU A 257 -13.03 -7.08 -22.52
C LEU A 257 -12.89 -7.96 -21.26
N LEU A 258 -13.48 -9.15 -21.26
CA LEU A 258 -13.40 -10.10 -20.15
C LEU A 258 -11.97 -10.64 -19.98
N VAL A 259 -11.33 -11.08 -21.07
CA VAL A 259 -9.92 -11.53 -21.06
C VAL A 259 -9.01 -10.40 -20.60
N TRP A 260 -9.23 -9.17 -21.07
CA TRP A 260 -8.47 -8.00 -20.67
C TRP A 260 -8.65 -7.67 -19.19
N SER A 261 -9.87 -7.79 -18.65
CA SER A 261 -10.16 -7.59 -17.23
C SER A 261 -9.52 -8.67 -16.35
N VAL A 262 -9.53 -9.93 -16.79
CA VAL A 262 -8.83 -11.03 -16.11
C VAL A 262 -7.32 -10.82 -16.17
N ALA A 263 -6.76 -10.40 -17.31
CA ALA A 263 -5.34 -10.10 -17.44
C ALA A 263 -4.93 -8.93 -16.52
N ALA A 264 -5.73 -7.86 -16.44
CA ALA A 264 -5.50 -6.76 -15.52
C ALA A 264 -5.55 -7.22 -14.04
N LEU A 265 -6.49 -8.11 -13.69
CA LEU A 265 -6.56 -8.69 -12.36
C LEU A 265 -5.32 -9.54 -12.07
N MET A 266 -4.89 -10.39 -12.99
CA MET A 266 -3.70 -11.22 -12.84
C MET A 266 -2.43 -10.38 -12.68
N VAL A 267 -2.26 -9.33 -13.50
CA VAL A 267 -1.15 -8.38 -13.38
C VAL A 267 -1.21 -7.66 -12.04
N SER A 268 -2.38 -7.23 -11.58
CA SER A 268 -2.55 -6.58 -10.28
C SER A 268 -2.24 -7.52 -9.11
N THR A 269 -2.70 -8.77 -9.15
CA THR A 269 -2.40 -9.76 -8.10
C THR A 269 -0.93 -10.17 -8.11
N ALA A 270 -0.32 -10.29 -9.29
CA ALA A 270 1.10 -10.60 -9.41
C ALA A 270 1.97 -9.41 -8.98
N ALA A 271 1.56 -8.17 -9.26
CA ALA A 271 2.20 -6.97 -8.76
C ALA A 271 2.07 -6.84 -7.24
N ALA A 272 0.89 -7.16 -6.67
CA ALA A 272 0.67 -7.15 -5.22
C ALA A 272 1.51 -8.24 -4.50
N GLU A 273 1.58 -9.45 -5.06
CA GLU A 273 2.40 -10.53 -4.49
C GLU A 273 3.90 -10.23 -4.65
N ARG A 274 4.32 -9.63 -5.77
CA ARG A 274 5.70 -9.14 -5.95
C ARG A 274 6.04 -8.00 -4.99
N ALA A 275 5.16 -7.02 -4.79
CA ALA A 275 5.38 -5.95 -3.81
C ALA A 275 5.52 -6.50 -2.38
N ARG A 276 4.82 -7.59 -2.05
CA ARG A 276 4.91 -8.26 -0.75
C ARG A 276 6.20 -9.07 -0.58
N THR A 277 6.61 -9.81 -1.61
CA THR A 277 7.74 -10.75 -1.54
C THR A 277 9.08 -10.12 -1.93
N ALA A 278 9.08 -9.11 -2.81
CA ALA A 278 10.27 -8.43 -3.32
C ALA A 278 10.51 -7.03 -2.70
N GLY A 279 9.47 -6.37 -2.15
CA GLY A 279 9.58 -5.00 -1.63
C GLY A 279 9.48 -4.88 -0.10
N THR A 280 8.29 -5.07 0.45
CA THR A 280 7.97 -4.73 1.86
C THR A 280 8.63 -5.64 2.91
N GLN A 281 8.69 -6.96 2.70
CA GLN A 281 9.40 -7.88 3.60
C GLN A 281 10.93 -7.65 3.63
N PRO A 282 11.63 -7.62 2.48
CA PRO A 282 13.07 -7.38 2.48
C PRO A 282 13.43 -5.98 2.99
N LEU A 283 12.65 -4.95 2.67
CA LEU A 283 12.89 -3.58 3.15
C LEU A 283 12.78 -3.50 4.68
N SER A 284 11.69 -4.01 5.26
CA SER A 284 11.51 -3.99 6.72
C SER A 284 12.58 -4.78 7.47
N ALA A 285 13.05 -5.89 6.91
CA ALA A 285 14.17 -6.66 7.44
C ALA A 285 15.47 -5.86 7.43
N LEU A 286 15.82 -5.20 6.33
CA LEU A 286 17.06 -4.40 6.25
C LEU A 286 17.02 -3.12 7.08
N VAL A 287 15.84 -2.52 7.24
CA VAL A 287 15.64 -1.43 8.21
C VAL A 287 15.91 -1.95 9.60
N THR A 288 15.29 -3.06 10.01
CA THR A 288 15.54 -3.70 11.30
C THR A 288 17.02 -4.07 11.50
N ALA A 289 17.71 -4.49 10.44
CA ALA A 289 19.15 -4.73 10.48
C ALA A 289 19.94 -3.44 10.79
N ARG A 290 19.68 -2.34 10.09
CA ARG A 290 20.34 -1.04 10.35
C ARG A 290 20.11 -0.54 11.77
N ILE A 291 18.90 -0.74 12.26
CA ILE A 291 18.51 -0.44 13.64
C ILE A 291 19.38 -1.20 14.64
N LEU A 292 19.48 -2.52 14.48
CA LEU A 292 20.27 -3.39 15.36
C LEU A 292 21.75 -3.04 15.31
N ALA A 293 22.26 -2.66 14.13
CA ALA A 293 23.64 -2.18 13.99
C ALA A 293 23.88 -0.92 14.84
N GLN A 294 22.96 0.05 14.81
CA GLN A 294 23.08 1.28 15.58
C GLN A 294 22.92 1.04 17.09
N GLN A 295 22.02 0.15 17.50
CA GLN A 295 21.86 -0.26 18.90
C GLN A 295 23.14 -0.95 19.40
N ALA A 296 23.66 -1.94 18.67
CA ALA A 296 24.92 -2.58 18.99
C ALA A 296 26.07 -1.55 19.08
N ARG A 297 26.07 -0.52 18.23
CA ARG A 297 27.10 0.52 18.29
C ARG A 297 26.99 1.36 19.55
N ALA A 298 25.78 1.71 19.97
CA ALA A 298 25.59 2.39 21.26
C ALA A 298 26.06 1.50 22.43
N ASP A 299 25.74 0.20 22.40
CA ASP A 299 26.13 -0.77 23.41
C ASP A 299 27.66 -0.90 23.53
N GLU A 300 28.37 -1.09 22.41
CA GLU A 300 29.84 -1.13 22.36
C GLU A 300 30.46 0.12 23.00
N MET A 301 29.93 1.29 22.65
CA MET A 301 30.45 2.57 23.10
C MET A 301 30.20 2.82 24.59
N LEU A 302 29.01 2.45 25.09
CA LEU A 302 28.71 2.49 26.52
C LEU A 302 29.60 1.53 27.32
N GLY A 303 29.83 0.33 26.79
CA GLY A 303 30.78 -0.63 27.36
C GLY A 303 32.19 -0.04 27.48
N MET A 304 32.65 0.66 26.44
CA MET A 304 33.95 1.37 26.47
C MET A 304 34.00 2.51 27.49
N LEU A 305 32.98 3.36 27.55
CA LEU A 305 32.92 4.48 28.51
C LEU A 305 32.94 3.96 29.95
N ARG A 306 32.30 2.81 30.19
CA ARG A 306 32.29 2.11 31.48
C ARG A 306 33.50 1.18 31.67
N ARG A 307 34.47 1.19 30.74
CA ARG A 307 35.71 0.40 30.78
C ARG A 307 35.47 -1.10 30.99
N GLY A 308 34.40 -1.63 30.40
CA GLY A 308 34.03 -3.04 30.52
C GLY A 308 33.49 -3.46 31.90
N SER A 309 33.27 -2.53 32.84
CA SER A 309 32.71 -2.87 34.16
C SER A 309 31.23 -3.23 34.11
N ASP A 310 30.56 -2.91 32.99
CA ASP A 310 29.15 -3.21 32.77
C ASP A 310 29.01 -4.37 31.78
N SER A 311 28.70 -5.55 32.33
CA SER A 311 28.47 -6.75 31.51
C SER A 311 27.20 -6.69 30.67
N GLN A 312 26.28 -5.77 30.98
CA GLN A 312 25.02 -5.67 30.25
C GLN A 312 25.24 -5.18 28.82
N SER A 313 26.09 -4.15 28.62
CA SER A 313 26.44 -3.65 27.29
C SER A 313 27.03 -4.74 26.38
N GLU A 314 27.86 -5.63 26.94
CA GLU A 314 28.42 -6.76 26.18
C GLU A 314 27.35 -7.77 25.76
N VAL A 315 26.46 -8.12 26.68
CA VAL A 315 25.34 -9.04 26.40
C VAL A 315 24.43 -8.48 25.32
N ASP A 316 24.12 -7.18 25.39
CA ASP A 316 23.23 -6.52 24.43
C ASP A 316 23.91 -6.34 23.06
N PHE A 317 25.21 -5.99 23.00
CA PHE A 317 26.00 -6.00 21.76
C PHE A 317 25.99 -7.38 21.08
N SER A 318 26.27 -8.44 21.84
CA SER A 318 26.28 -9.81 21.34
C SER A 318 24.90 -10.22 20.80
N ARG A 319 23.83 -9.89 21.53
CA ARG A 319 22.45 -10.14 21.10
C ARG A 319 22.12 -9.40 19.80
N HIS A 320 22.30 -8.08 19.77
CA HIS A 320 21.94 -7.25 18.63
C HIS A 320 22.74 -7.63 17.38
N SER A 321 24.05 -7.85 17.52
CA SER A 321 24.88 -8.28 16.40
C SER A 321 24.45 -9.66 15.88
N THR A 322 24.14 -10.62 16.75
CA THR A 322 23.69 -11.97 16.36
C THR A 322 22.40 -11.91 15.55
N VAL A 323 21.38 -11.20 16.06
CA VAL A 323 20.10 -11.04 15.33
C VAL A 323 20.31 -10.33 14.00
N LEU A 324 21.16 -9.29 13.95
CA LEU A 324 21.53 -8.62 12.71
C LEU A 324 22.14 -9.60 11.69
N SER A 325 23.07 -10.44 12.13
CA SER A 325 23.70 -11.46 11.28
C SER A 325 22.70 -12.48 10.74
N GLU A 326 21.73 -12.89 11.55
CA GLU A 326 20.66 -13.79 11.14
C GLU A 326 19.78 -13.15 10.06
N ILE A 327 19.41 -11.87 10.23
CA ILE A 327 18.63 -11.13 9.23
C ILE A 327 19.38 -11.04 7.90
N LEU A 328 20.67 -10.69 7.92
CA LEU A 328 21.49 -10.61 6.71
C LEU A 328 21.65 -11.97 6.03
N ALA A 329 21.87 -13.03 6.81
CA ALA A 329 21.97 -14.39 6.28
C ALA A 329 20.64 -14.88 5.68
N GLN A 330 19.52 -14.59 6.34
CA GLN A 330 18.19 -14.91 5.83
C GLN A 330 17.94 -14.21 4.48
N HIS A 331 18.21 -12.90 4.40
CA HIS A 331 18.04 -12.13 3.17
C HIS A 331 18.88 -12.69 2.01
N ARG A 332 20.16 -13.02 2.26
CA ARG A 332 21.05 -13.64 1.26
C ARG A 332 20.57 -15.01 0.78
N ASN A 333 19.79 -15.73 1.59
CA ASN A 333 19.23 -17.02 1.22
C ASN A 333 17.92 -16.88 0.45
N THR A 334 17.08 -15.92 0.79
CA THR A 334 15.76 -15.73 0.18
C THR A 334 15.79 -14.90 -1.10
N SER A 335 16.77 -13.99 -1.24
CA SER A 335 16.73 -12.91 -2.24
C SER A 335 17.95 -12.89 -3.18
N ARG A 336 18.53 -14.06 -3.48
CA ARG A 336 19.72 -14.15 -4.36
C ARG A 336 19.48 -13.50 -5.72
N GLY A 337 20.44 -12.68 -6.15
CA GLY A 337 20.38 -11.97 -7.43
C GLY A 337 19.45 -10.76 -7.45
N GLY A 338 18.87 -10.36 -6.31
CA GLY A 338 18.13 -9.10 -6.19
C GLY A 338 19.04 -7.86 -6.20
N VAL A 339 18.46 -6.67 -6.38
CA VAL A 339 19.21 -5.40 -6.47
C VAL A 339 20.06 -5.10 -5.23
N ALA A 340 19.62 -5.60 -4.07
CA ALA A 340 20.27 -5.42 -2.77
C ALA A 340 21.28 -6.53 -2.40
N ASP A 341 21.46 -7.56 -3.22
CA ASP A 341 22.30 -8.73 -2.87
C ASP A 341 23.77 -8.34 -2.60
N ALA A 342 24.35 -7.50 -3.47
CA ALA A 342 25.70 -6.98 -3.31
C ALA A 342 25.89 -6.15 -2.02
N PRO A 343 25.11 -5.06 -1.78
CA PRO A 343 25.28 -4.28 -0.56
C PRO A 343 24.93 -5.06 0.73
N VAL A 344 24.05 -6.08 0.67
CA VAL A 344 23.83 -6.98 1.81
C VAL A 344 25.04 -7.88 2.07
N ALA A 345 25.73 -8.34 1.03
CA ALA A 345 26.99 -9.08 1.19
C ALA A 345 28.11 -8.19 1.76
N ASP A 346 28.20 -6.94 1.32
CA ASP A 346 29.12 -5.95 1.87
C ASP A 346 28.83 -5.67 3.36
N ALA A 347 27.54 -5.51 3.71
CA ALA A 347 27.10 -5.34 5.09
C ALA A 347 27.47 -6.54 5.97
N ALA A 348 27.27 -7.77 5.49
CA ALA A 348 27.66 -8.97 6.24
C ALA A 348 29.18 -9.02 6.49
N THR A 349 29.98 -8.67 5.48
CA THR A 349 31.45 -8.62 5.59
C THR A 349 31.90 -7.53 6.57
N ALA A 350 31.27 -6.36 6.52
CA ALA A 350 31.57 -5.26 7.44
C ALA A 350 31.19 -5.60 8.89
N LEU A 351 30.06 -6.30 9.10
CA LEU A 351 29.62 -6.77 10.42
C LEU A 351 30.63 -7.75 11.03
N ASP A 352 31.09 -8.73 10.27
CA ASP A 352 32.06 -9.71 10.76
C ASP A 352 33.38 -9.01 11.12
N GLY A 353 33.85 -8.11 10.26
CA GLY A 353 35.02 -7.30 10.54
C GLY A 353 34.88 -6.39 11.78
N TRP A 354 33.68 -5.86 12.02
CA TRP A 354 33.41 -5.06 13.21
C TRP A 354 33.39 -5.91 14.48
N ARG A 355 32.82 -7.13 14.45
CA ARG A 355 32.83 -8.08 15.57
C ARG A 355 34.23 -8.59 15.91
N ASP A 356 35.06 -8.84 14.91
CA ASP A 356 36.46 -9.20 15.12
C ASP A 356 37.19 -8.06 15.83
N THR A 357 36.98 -6.83 15.37
CA THR A 357 37.56 -5.63 15.98
C THR A 357 37.06 -5.44 17.41
N HIS A 358 35.76 -5.67 17.65
CA HIS A 358 35.14 -5.61 18.96
C HIS A 358 35.76 -6.61 19.95
N THR A 359 36.05 -7.84 19.49
CA THR A 359 36.69 -8.87 20.32
C THR A 359 38.10 -8.42 20.74
N VAL A 360 38.89 -7.89 19.81
CA VAL A 360 40.22 -7.32 20.11
C VAL A 360 40.11 -6.14 21.08
N LEU A 361 39.05 -5.35 20.95
CA LEU A 361 38.79 -4.22 21.83
C LEU A 361 38.48 -4.67 23.26
N GLN A 362 37.65 -5.69 23.43
CA GLN A 362 37.36 -6.30 24.74
C GLN A 362 38.60 -6.92 25.37
N ASP A 363 39.44 -7.60 24.58
CA ASP A 363 40.71 -8.15 25.07
C ASP A 363 41.64 -7.05 25.60
N ARG A 364 41.73 -5.90 24.91
CA ARG A 364 42.51 -4.75 25.38
C ARG A 364 41.95 -4.15 26.66
N LEU A 365 40.62 -4.00 26.76
CA LEU A 365 39.96 -3.52 27.97
C LEU A 365 40.20 -4.48 29.16
N GLY A 366 40.06 -5.79 28.95
CA GLY A 366 40.28 -6.81 29.98
C GLY A 366 41.73 -6.88 30.46
N ASN A 367 42.69 -6.59 29.58
CA ASN A 367 44.11 -6.50 29.91
C ASN A 367 44.54 -5.13 30.49
N GLY A 368 43.62 -4.16 30.58
CA GLY A 368 43.89 -2.82 31.10
C GLY A 368 44.57 -1.85 30.11
N ASP A 369 44.68 -2.21 28.83
CA ASP A 369 45.19 -1.35 27.76
C ASP A 369 44.11 -0.37 27.26
N TYR A 370 43.73 0.58 28.11
CA TYR A 370 42.74 1.60 27.77
C TYR A 370 43.16 2.52 26.60
N PRO A 371 44.43 2.98 26.50
CA PRO A 371 44.86 3.79 25.36
C PRO A 371 44.79 3.01 24.03
N GLY A 372 45.21 1.75 24.02
CA GLY A 372 45.12 0.90 22.85
C GLY A 372 43.67 0.57 22.48
N ALA A 373 42.79 0.35 23.44
CA ALA A 373 41.36 0.18 23.20
C ALA A 373 40.73 1.45 22.60
N GLY A 374 41.03 2.63 23.14
CA GLY A 374 40.55 3.91 22.62
C GLY A 374 41.05 4.23 21.21
N ALA A 375 42.31 3.91 20.90
CA ALA A 375 42.86 4.06 19.55
C ALA A 375 42.20 3.12 18.54
N LEU A 376 41.85 1.89 18.94
CA LEU A 376 41.12 0.95 18.07
C LEU A 376 39.64 1.33 17.92
N ALA A 377 39.06 1.93 18.96
CA ALA A 377 37.68 2.38 18.97
C ALA A 377 37.40 3.50 17.97
N VAL A 378 38.22 4.56 18.01
CA VAL A 378 37.96 5.85 17.33
C VAL A 378 39.13 6.30 16.43
N GLY A 379 40.14 5.46 16.27
CA GLY A 379 41.30 5.79 15.44
C GLY A 379 40.93 6.06 13.97
N PRO A 380 41.80 6.77 13.23
CA PRO A 380 41.55 7.14 11.84
C PRO A 380 41.77 5.99 10.83
N GLY A 381 42.13 4.79 11.28
CA GLY A 381 42.44 3.67 10.40
C GLY A 381 41.21 2.89 9.95
N ASP A 382 41.29 2.24 8.79
CA ASP A 382 40.20 1.41 8.23
C ASP A 382 39.87 0.18 9.10
N ASP A 383 40.81 -0.23 9.96
CA ASP A 383 40.64 -1.30 10.94
C ASP A 383 40.04 -0.81 12.28
N ALA A 384 39.80 0.49 12.43
CA ALA A 384 39.15 1.01 13.63
C ALA A 384 37.67 0.59 13.68
N SER A 385 37.17 0.34 14.88
CA SER A 385 35.77 -0.06 15.10
C SER A 385 34.79 0.98 14.50
N THR A 386 35.12 2.27 14.60
CA THR A 386 34.33 3.35 13.96
C THR A 386 34.26 3.22 12.43
N ALA A 387 35.36 2.86 11.76
CA ALA A 387 35.41 2.71 10.32
C ALA A 387 34.63 1.45 9.86
N ARG A 388 34.80 0.33 10.57
CA ARG A 388 34.06 -0.92 10.31
C ARG A 388 32.55 -0.74 10.49
N PHE A 389 32.13 -0.06 11.55
CA PHE A 389 30.73 0.31 11.75
C PHE A 389 30.20 1.23 10.65
N ALA A 390 30.98 2.25 10.23
CA ALA A 390 30.56 3.15 9.16
C ALA A 390 30.35 2.41 7.83
N ALA A 391 31.25 1.47 7.49
CA ALA A 391 31.11 0.62 6.31
C ALA A 391 29.83 -0.25 6.37
N LEU A 392 29.50 -0.78 7.55
CA LEU A 392 28.26 -1.52 7.79
C LEU A 392 27.03 -0.63 7.60
N ASP A 393 26.98 0.55 8.21
CA ASP A 393 25.84 1.48 8.09
C ASP A 393 25.65 1.94 6.64
N ASP A 394 26.75 2.24 5.93
CA ASP A 394 26.70 2.65 4.52
C ASP A 394 26.22 1.53 3.60
N ALA A 395 26.66 0.29 3.83
CA ALA A 395 26.21 -0.88 3.07
C ALA A 395 24.71 -1.14 3.31
N LEU A 396 24.25 -1.08 4.57
CA LEU A 396 22.83 -1.22 4.91
C LEU A 396 21.99 -0.10 4.31
N ARG A 397 22.46 1.15 4.36
CA ARG A 397 21.80 2.29 3.72
C ARG A 397 21.70 2.09 2.21
N SER A 398 22.78 1.71 1.55
CA SER A 398 22.78 1.43 0.12
C SER A 398 21.80 0.32 -0.26
N ALA A 399 21.71 -0.75 0.53
CA ALA A 399 20.76 -1.83 0.31
C ALA A 399 19.30 -1.36 0.44
N ILE A 400 19.00 -0.53 1.45
CA ILE A 400 17.68 0.08 1.67
C ILE A 400 17.31 1.00 0.50
N ASP A 401 18.24 1.85 0.05
CA ASP A 401 17.99 2.79 -1.04
C ASP A 401 17.70 2.06 -2.36
N LYS A 402 18.44 0.99 -2.68
CA LYS A 402 18.18 0.18 -3.87
C LYS A 402 16.82 -0.51 -3.86
N LEU A 403 16.39 -1.06 -2.73
CA LEU A 403 15.05 -1.65 -2.61
C LEU A 403 13.95 -0.60 -2.78
N ARG A 404 14.15 0.61 -2.26
CA ARG A 404 13.20 1.72 -2.43
C ARG A 404 13.09 2.17 -3.88
N ASP A 405 14.21 2.23 -4.59
CA ASP A 405 14.20 2.59 -6.02
C ASP A 405 13.49 1.51 -6.86
N GLU A 406 13.70 0.23 -6.55
CA GLU A 406 12.96 -0.88 -7.19
C GLU A 406 11.45 -0.84 -6.89
N GLU A 407 11.05 -0.53 -5.64
CA GLU A 407 9.63 -0.36 -5.29
C GLU A 407 8.99 0.81 -6.03
N ARG A 408 9.69 1.94 -6.17
CA ARG A 408 9.21 3.11 -6.92
C ARG A 408 9.06 2.80 -8.40
N GLU A 409 10.05 2.16 -9.01
CA GLU A 409 10.03 1.81 -10.43
C GLU A 409 8.91 0.79 -10.72
N ALA A 410 8.76 -0.24 -9.88
CA ALA A 410 7.68 -1.22 -10.00
C ALA A 410 6.28 -0.58 -9.82
N SER A 411 6.16 0.40 -8.93
CA SER A 411 4.91 1.14 -8.71
C SER A 411 4.57 2.05 -9.91
N ASP A 412 5.56 2.75 -10.45
CA ASP A 412 5.41 3.59 -11.64
C ASP A 412 5.03 2.76 -12.88
N ASP A 413 5.65 1.59 -13.07
CA ASP A 413 5.34 0.68 -14.16
C ASP A 413 3.94 0.07 -14.03
N ALA A 414 3.55 -0.34 -12.82
CA ALA A 414 2.19 -0.79 -12.53
C ALA A 414 1.16 0.31 -12.82
N TYR A 415 1.48 1.57 -12.47
CA TYR A 415 0.62 2.72 -12.74
C TYR A 415 0.49 3.01 -14.23
N ARG A 416 1.60 3.05 -14.98
CA ARG A 416 1.59 3.25 -16.44
C ARG A 416 0.76 2.18 -17.14
N ALA A 417 0.96 0.91 -16.78
CA ALA A 417 0.18 -0.20 -17.33
C ALA A 417 -1.33 -0.08 -16.99
N THR A 418 -1.66 0.43 -15.81
CA THR A 418 -3.05 0.53 -15.33
C THR A 418 -3.77 1.78 -15.84
N SER A 419 -3.06 2.88 -16.08
CA SER A 419 -3.63 4.17 -16.53
C SER A 419 -4.30 4.12 -17.91
N LEU A 420 -3.91 3.15 -18.76
CA LEU A 420 -4.52 2.94 -20.08
C LEU A 420 -5.80 2.10 -20.04
N LEU A 421 -6.09 1.41 -18.93
CA LEU A 421 -7.25 0.52 -18.78
C LEU A 421 -8.62 1.19 -18.91
N PRO A 422 -8.90 2.34 -18.26
CA PRO A 422 -10.24 2.94 -18.30
C PRO A 422 -10.59 3.46 -19.70
N VAL A 423 -9.62 4.00 -20.43
CA VAL A 423 -9.83 4.47 -21.81
C VAL A 423 -10.12 3.29 -22.75
N GLY A 424 -9.36 2.20 -22.64
CA GLY A 424 -9.59 0.98 -23.43
C GLY A 424 -10.96 0.34 -23.16
N ALA A 425 -11.37 0.25 -21.89
CA ALA A 425 -12.67 -0.31 -21.51
C ALA A 425 -13.86 0.52 -22.04
N LEU A 426 -13.74 1.86 -22.00
CA LEU A 426 -14.77 2.76 -22.52
C LEU A 426 -14.89 2.65 -24.04
N VAL A 427 -13.77 2.63 -24.77
CA VAL A 427 -13.74 2.45 -26.22
C VAL A 427 -14.34 1.11 -26.65
N LEU A 428 -13.98 0.02 -25.96
CA LEU A 428 -14.52 -1.32 -26.25
C LEU A 428 -16.02 -1.43 -25.93
N GLY A 429 -16.48 -0.83 -24.82
CA GLY A 429 -17.90 -0.80 -24.46
C GLY A 429 -18.75 -0.05 -25.49
N VAL A 430 -18.27 1.10 -25.95
CA VAL A 430 -18.93 1.90 -26.99
C VAL A 430 -18.96 1.16 -28.33
N LEU A 431 -17.84 0.57 -28.75
CA LEU A 431 -17.78 -0.25 -29.97
C LEU A 431 -18.72 -1.46 -29.91
N CYS A 432 -18.85 -2.10 -28.75
CA CYS A 432 -19.77 -3.22 -28.57
C CYS A 432 -21.24 -2.79 -28.71
N GLY A 433 -21.60 -1.62 -28.18
CA GLY A 433 -22.94 -1.04 -28.36
C GLY A 433 -23.27 -0.78 -29.84
N PHE A 434 -22.32 -0.21 -30.60
CA PHE A 434 -22.48 0.01 -32.04
C PHE A 434 -22.59 -1.30 -32.84
N ALA A 435 -21.82 -2.33 -32.49
CA ALA A 435 -21.87 -3.64 -33.16
C ALA A 435 -23.22 -4.34 -32.98
N VAL A 436 -23.83 -4.26 -31.79
CA VAL A 436 -25.17 -4.81 -31.51
C VAL A 436 -26.24 -4.06 -32.30
N GLY A 437 -26.19 -2.73 -32.32
CA GLY A 437 -27.13 -1.90 -33.08
C GLY A 437 -27.06 -2.17 -34.58
N GLY A 438 -25.85 -2.18 -35.15
CA GLY A 438 -25.62 -2.45 -36.58
C GLY A 438 -25.98 -3.87 -37.02
N GLY A 439 -25.88 -4.87 -36.15
CA GLY A 439 -26.25 -6.25 -36.45
C GLY A 439 -27.76 -6.55 -36.45
N ILE A 440 -28.57 -5.66 -35.87
CA ILE A 440 -30.02 -5.84 -35.70
C ILE A 440 -30.80 -4.93 -36.65
N TRP A 441 -30.24 -3.77 -37.01
CA TRP A 441 -30.84 -2.78 -37.92
C TRP A 441 -31.30 -3.35 -39.28
N PRO A 442 -30.50 -4.17 -40.00
CA PRO A 442 -30.93 -4.71 -41.30
C PRO A 442 -32.15 -5.63 -41.20
N ARG A 443 -32.34 -6.29 -40.06
CA ARG A 443 -33.47 -7.22 -39.84
C ARG A 443 -34.75 -6.50 -39.46
N LEU A 444 -34.68 -5.33 -38.82
CA LEU A 444 -35.87 -4.50 -38.55
C LEU A 444 -36.43 -3.91 -39.85
N ASN A 445 -35.54 -3.62 -40.81
CA ASN A 445 -35.90 -3.06 -42.11
C ASN A 445 -36.47 -4.09 -43.10
N GLU A 446 -36.42 -5.40 -42.78
CA GLU A 446 -37.06 -6.46 -43.59
C GLU A 446 -38.55 -6.66 -43.24
N TYR A 447 -39.04 -6.05 -42.14
CA TYR A 447 -40.42 -6.18 -41.65
C TYR A 447 -41.25 -4.89 -41.76
N HIS A 448 -40.63 -3.80 -42.22
CA HIS A 448 -41.25 -2.54 -42.62
C HIS A 448 -41.20 -2.46 -44.14
#